data_AF-A0A7Y4R3T7-F1
#
_entry.id   AF-A0A7Y4R3T7-F1
#
_cell.length_a   1.000
_cell.length_b   1.000
_cell.length_c   1.000
_cell.angle_alpha   90.00
_cell.angle_beta   90.00
_cell.angle_gamma   90.00
#
_symmetry.space_group_name_H-M   'P 1'
#
loop_
_entity.id
_entity.type
_entity.pdbx_description
1 polymer ?
#
loop_
_entity_poly.entity_id
_entity_poly.type
_entity_poly.pdbx_seq_one_letter_code
_entity_poly.pdbx_strand_id
1 'polypeptide(L)'
;MIEKFGVKSSDGKILISHLGLETNMYNNREDEVSTNFFNSKGNGVRWINDEKEVAIFPSSGRIIAYPTPDFTFVVVIYHPMDNPDFAAPNNAVIYNKDGSIHHRMKQQKLVSDLAKKHLKDYSELFESVYWAHDKNGNVVMAVEVGFNRDLYECRIVDTNTGELLQLLNFGAT
;
A
#
# COMPACT_ATOMS: atom_id res chain seq x y z
N MET A 1 -8.19 10.07 14.52
CA MET A 1 -7.14 10.27 13.49
C MET A 1 -6.05 9.28 13.81
N ILE A 2 -5.37 8.71 12.81
CA ILE A 2 -4.24 7.81 13.08
C ILE A 2 -3.08 8.63 13.67
N GLU A 3 -2.66 8.28 14.89
CA GLU A 3 -1.66 9.03 15.66
C GLU A 3 -0.23 8.55 15.39
N LYS A 4 -0.07 7.23 15.22
CA LYS A 4 1.21 6.58 14.95
C LYS A 4 0.98 5.45 13.96
N PHE A 5 1.85 5.34 12.97
CA PHE A 5 1.83 4.26 11.98
C PHE A 5 3.19 3.55 11.97
N GLY A 6 3.20 2.27 11.66
CA GLY A 6 4.44 1.51 11.55
C GLY A 6 4.21 0.08 11.13
N VAL A 7 5.29 -0.67 11.08
CA VAL A 7 5.27 -2.11 10.84
C VAL A 7 5.55 -2.85 12.14
N LYS A 8 4.94 -4.02 12.29
CA LYS A 8 5.08 -4.87 13.47
C LYS A 8 5.39 -6.30 13.02
N SER A 9 6.40 -6.90 13.61
CA SER A 9 6.74 -8.29 13.37
C SER A 9 5.90 -9.22 14.25
N SER A 10 5.81 -10.49 13.85
CA SER A 10 5.08 -11.50 14.64
C SER A 10 5.66 -11.72 16.05
N ASP A 11 6.97 -11.47 16.26
CA ASP A 11 7.64 -11.53 17.57
C ASP A 11 7.49 -10.22 18.39
N GLY A 12 6.70 -9.27 17.90
CA GLY A 12 6.29 -8.07 18.64
C GLY A 12 7.23 -6.87 18.50
N LYS A 13 8.29 -6.94 17.69
CA LYS A 13 9.13 -5.77 17.37
C LYS A 13 8.34 -4.78 16.53
N ILE A 14 8.59 -3.49 16.77
CA ILE A 14 7.88 -2.40 16.11
C ILE A 14 8.90 -1.46 15.48
N LEU A 15 8.70 -1.15 14.21
CA LEU A 15 9.37 -0.06 13.52
C LEU A 15 8.33 1.02 13.24
N ILE A 16 8.48 2.17 13.89
CA ILE A 16 7.63 3.34 13.63
C ILE A 16 8.06 3.97 12.31
N SER A 17 7.13 4.13 11.38
CA SER A 17 7.38 4.77 10.09
C SER A 17 7.37 6.28 10.26
N HIS A 18 8.39 6.95 9.75
CA HIS A 18 8.35 8.38 9.51
C HIS A 18 7.58 8.61 8.22
N LEU A 19 6.40 9.22 8.34
CA LEU A 19 5.49 9.43 7.21
C LEU A 19 5.90 10.68 6.44
N GLY A 20 5.93 10.58 5.12
CA GLY A 20 6.41 11.63 4.22
C GLY A 20 6.39 11.19 2.77
N LEU A 21 6.73 12.10 1.87
CA LEU A 21 6.76 11.82 0.43
C LEU A 21 7.93 10.92 0.00
N GLU A 22 8.87 10.65 0.90
CA GLU A 22 9.91 9.67 0.66
C GLU A 22 9.29 8.26 0.69
N THR A 23 9.16 7.67 -0.51
CA THR A 23 8.37 6.47 -0.80
C THR A 23 8.86 5.20 -0.11
N ASN A 24 10.05 5.22 0.48
CA ASN A 24 10.61 4.05 1.11
C ASN A 24 10.56 4.19 2.65
N MET A 25 9.53 3.60 3.24
CA MET A 25 9.41 3.44 4.72
C MET A 25 10.63 2.76 5.35
N TYR A 26 11.50 2.15 4.54
CA TYR A 26 12.69 1.44 4.95
C TYR A 26 14.01 2.21 4.73
N ASN A 27 14.01 3.37 4.06
CA ASN A 27 15.25 4.03 3.62
C ASN A 27 16.04 4.78 4.70
N ASN A 28 15.55 4.91 5.93
CA ASN A 28 16.17 5.82 6.90
C ASN A 28 16.69 5.18 8.19
N ARG A 29 16.92 3.85 8.22
CA ARG A 29 17.55 3.21 9.39
C ARG A 29 18.45 2.03 9.00
N GLU A 30 19.74 2.28 8.82
CA GLU A 30 20.81 1.28 8.93
C GLU A 30 21.11 0.99 10.41
N ASP A 31 20.09 0.66 11.21
CA ASP A 31 20.30 0.20 12.59
C ASP A 31 20.03 -1.30 12.70
N GLU A 32 20.66 -1.95 13.68
CA GLU A 32 20.53 -3.39 13.95
C GLU A 32 19.04 -3.81 14.14
N VAL A 33 18.18 -2.84 14.50
CA VAL A 33 16.74 -2.98 14.65
C VAL A 33 16.04 -3.22 13.30
N SER A 34 16.39 -2.48 12.24
CA SER A 34 15.82 -2.69 10.90
C SER A 34 16.23 -4.05 10.33
N THR A 35 17.51 -4.41 10.43
CA THR A 35 18.04 -5.70 9.93
C THR A 35 17.38 -6.88 10.66
N ASN A 36 17.23 -6.79 11.98
CA ASN A 36 16.53 -7.83 12.77
C ASN A 36 15.02 -7.86 12.52
N PHE A 37 14.41 -6.75 12.10
CA PHE A 37 13.01 -6.69 11.71
C PHE A 37 12.77 -7.40 10.37
N PHE A 38 13.61 -7.15 9.35
CA PHE A 38 13.51 -7.84 8.06
C PHE A 38 13.78 -9.36 8.14
N ASN A 39 14.55 -9.78 9.15
CA ASN A 39 14.83 -11.19 9.42
C ASN A 39 13.73 -11.88 10.25
N SER A 40 12.75 -11.13 10.79
CA SER A 40 11.65 -11.72 11.56
C SER A 40 10.63 -12.42 10.66
N LYS A 41 10.04 -13.51 11.15
CA LYS A 41 9.05 -14.30 10.38
C LYS A 41 7.71 -13.55 10.34
N GLY A 42 7.39 -12.93 9.21
CA GLY A 42 6.08 -12.32 8.98
C GLY A 42 5.99 -10.92 9.58
N ASN A 43 5.72 -9.95 8.71
CA ASN A 43 5.57 -8.55 9.05
C ASN A 43 4.14 -8.12 8.74
N GLY A 44 3.50 -7.50 9.73
CA GLY A 44 2.23 -6.83 9.60
C GLY A 44 2.39 -5.32 9.63
N VAL A 45 1.26 -4.64 9.55
CA VAL A 45 1.14 -3.20 9.74
C VAL A 45 0.43 -2.93 11.05
N ARG A 46 0.77 -1.83 11.71
CA ARG A 46 0.07 -1.36 12.88
C ARG A 46 -0.15 0.14 12.88
N TRP A 47 -1.17 0.57 13.61
CA TRP A 47 -1.36 1.96 13.92
C TRP A 47 -2.04 2.17 15.27
N ILE A 48 -1.94 3.39 15.81
CA ILE A 48 -2.63 3.83 17.02
C ILE A 48 -3.75 4.78 16.64
N ASN A 49 -4.94 4.55 17.18
CA ASN A 49 -6.05 5.49 17.15
C ASN A 49 -6.75 5.49 18.52
N ASP A 50 -6.86 6.65 19.15
CA ASP A 50 -7.52 6.83 20.44
C ASP A 50 -6.90 5.89 21.51
N GLU A 51 -5.56 5.91 21.62
CA GLU A 51 -4.73 5.04 22.50
C GLU A 51 -4.82 3.53 22.25
N LYS A 52 -5.66 3.08 21.31
CA LYS A 52 -5.81 1.66 20.96
C LYS A 52 -4.89 1.30 19.80
N GLU A 53 -4.18 0.19 19.94
CA GLU A 53 -3.43 -0.41 18.84
C GLU A 53 -4.35 -1.23 17.95
N VAL A 54 -4.25 -0.98 16.65
CA VAL A 54 -4.76 -1.84 15.60
C VAL A 54 -3.57 -2.45 14.88
N ALA A 55 -3.62 -3.75 14.60
CA ALA A 55 -2.60 -4.45 13.85
C ALA A 55 -3.23 -5.43 12.87
N ILE A 56 -2.72 -5.45 11.65
CA ILE A 56 -3.11 -6.37 10.58
C ILE A 56 -1.90 -7.22 10.24
N PHE A 57 -2.05 -8.53 10.40
CA PHE A 57 -1.05 -9.52 10.04
C PHE A 57 -1.58 -10.38 8.91
N PRO A 58 -0.86 -10.52 7.79
CA PRO A 58 -1.23 -11.49 6.77
C PRO A 58 -1.06 -12.91 7.32
N SER A 59 -1.84 -13.86 6.78
CA SER A 59 -1.71 -15.27 7.13
C SER A 59 -0.35 -15.84 6.68
N SER A 60 0.19 -15.31 5.58
CA SER A 60 1.57 -15.55 5.17
C SER A 60 2.13 -14.40 4.30
N GLY A 61 3.46 -14.39 4.14
CA GLY A 61 4.15 -13.42 3.28
C GLY A 61 4.16 -11.99 3.79
N ARG A 62 4.16 -11.05 2.85
CA ARG A 62 4.34 -9.61 3.11
C ARG A 62 3.10 -8.82 2.69
N ILE A 63 2.87 -7.73 3.41
CA ILE A 63 1.91 -6.69 3.03
C ILE A 63 2.65 -5.36 2.92
N ILE A 64 2.13 -4.48 2.08
CA ILE A 64 2.56 -3.08 1.96
C ILE A 64 1.39 -2.23 2.43
N ALA A 65 1.65 -1.20 3.22
CA ALA A 65 0.58 -0.37 3.74
C ALA A 65 1.01 1.08 3.92
N TYR A 66 0.09 2.00 3.71
CA TYR A 66 0.33 3.43 3.94
C TYR A 66 -0.94 4.12 4.42
N PRO A 67 -0.87 5.00 5.44
CA PRO A 67 -2.03 5.78 5.88
C PRO A 67 -2.34 6.86 4.85
N THR A 68 -3.60 7.25 4.77
CA THR A 68 -4.05 8.41 3.97
C THR A 68 -3.43 9.72 4.47
N PRO A 69 -3.24 10.74 3.59
CA PRO A 69 -2.64 12.03 3.99
C PRO A 69 -3.37 12.75 5.12
N ASP A 70 -4.68 12.54 5.24
CA ASP A 70 -5.52 13.08 6.31
C ASP A 70 -5.62 12.14 7.54
N PHE A 71 -4.90 11.01 7.49
CA PHE A 71 -4.81 10.01 8.56
C PHE A 71 -6.17 9.44 8.99
N THR A 72 -7.13 9.34 8.05
CA THR A 72 -8.48 8.80 8.31
C THR A 72 -8.58 7.30 8.03
N PHE A 73 -7.89 6.85 6.98
CA PHE A 73 -7.83 5.45 6.53
C PHE A 73 -6.39 4.93 6.39
N VAL A 74 -6.26 3.61 6.29
CA VAL A 74 -5.02 2.92 5.89
C VAL A 74 -5.29 2.10 4.64
N VAL A 75 -4.46 2.25 3.61
CA VAL A 75 -4.50 1.38 2.43
C VAL A 75 -3.47 0.27 2.62
N VAL A 76 -3.89 -0.98 2.44
CA VAL A 76 -3.08 -2.18 2.59
C VAL A 76 -3.14 -2.99 1.30
N ILE A 77 -1.99 -3.34 0.76
CA ILE A 77 -1.80 -4.21 -0.40
C ILE A 77 -1.28 -5.55 0.08
N TYR A 78 -1.97 -6.61 -0.29
CA TYR A 78 -1.60 -8.00 -0.02
C TYR A 78 -0.88 -8.59 -1.22
N HIS A 79 0.22 -9.29 -0.98
CA HIS A 79 0.84 -10.05 -2.05
C HIS A 79 0.05 -11.36 -2.30
N PRO A 80 -0.53 -11.56 -3.51
CA PRO A 80 -1.55 -12.58 -3.73
C PRO A 80 -1.02 -14.02 -3.65
N MET A 81 0.26 -14.27 -3.95
CA MET A 81 0.84 -15.62 -3.79
C MET A 81 0.85 -16.09 -2.34
N ASP A 82 0.96 -15.15 -1.40
CA ASP A 82 1.02 -15.44 0.03
C ASP A 82 -0.34 -15.24 0.73
N ASN A 83 -1.28 -14.60 0.05
CA ASN A 83 -2.58 -14.20 0.61
C ASN A 83 -3.70 -14.50 -0.40
N PRO A 84 -4.08 -15.78 -0.58
CA PRO A 84 -5.02 -16.20 -1.62
C PRO A 84 -6.43 -15.60 -1.45
N ASP A 85 -6.83 -15.25 -0.23
CA ASP A 85 -8.09 -14.55 0.06
C ASP A 85 -8.13 -13.11 -0.48
N PHE A 86 -6.96 -12.60 -0.89
CA PHE A 86 -6.72 -11.29 -1.50
C PHE A 86 -6.05 -11.47 -2.86
N ALA A 87 -6.60 -12.36 -3.69
CA ALA A 87 -6.10 -12.61 -5.02
C ALA A 87 -6.16 -11.36 -5.93
N ALA A 88 -5.19 -11.27 -6.84
CA ALA A 88 -5.23 -10.30 -7.92
C ALA A 88 -6.53 -10.46 -8.75
N PRO A 89 -7.11 -9.35 -9.24
CA PRO A 89 -6.58 -7.99 -9.18
C PRO A 89 -7.20 -7.14 -8.04
N ASN A 90 -7.74 -7.78 -6.99
CA ASN A 90 -8.44 -7.10 -5.88
C ASN A 90 -7.66 -7.23 -4.56
N ASN A 91 -6.33 -7.14 -4.66
CA ASN A 91 -5.42 -7.39 -3.54
C ASN A 91 -5.17 -6.15 -2.66
N ALA A 92 -5.83 -5.02 -2.95
CA ALA A 92 -5.76 -3.80 -2.15
C ALA A 92 -7.04 -3.55 -1.34
N VAL A 93 -6.87 -3.17 -0.08
CA VAL A 93 -7.95 -2.98 0.90
C VAL A 93 -7.74 -1.67 1.64
N ILE A 94 -8.80 -0.89 1.79
CA ILE A 94 -8.84 0.32 2.59
C ILE A 94 -9.47 -0.05 3.94
N TYR A 95 -8.74 0.24 5.01
CA TYR A 95 -9.14 0.02 6.39
C TYR A 95 -9.52 1.33 7.06
N ASN A 96 -10.55 1.26 7.90
CA ASN A 96 -10.87 2.31 8.85
C ASN A 96 -9.80 2.39 9.95
N LYS A 97 -9.75 3.52 10.65
CA LYS A 97 -8.87 3.74 11.80
C LYS A 97 -9.02 2.71 12.94
N ASP A 98 -10.12 1.97 13.00
CA ASP A 98 -10.38 0.91 13.98
C ASP A 98 -10.00 -0.50 13.49
N GLY A 99 -9.52 -0.64 12.25
CA GLY A 99 -9.14 -1.92 11.66
C GLY A 99 -10.27 -2.67 10.95
N SER A 100 -11.48 -2.13 10.92
CA SER A 100 -12.55 -2.67 10.07
C SER A 100 -12.27 -2.38 8.59
N ILE A 101 -12.72 -3.25 7.69
CA ILE A 101 -12.61 -3.03 6.25
C ILE A 101 -13.59 -1.93 5.86
N HIS A 102 -13.07 -0.85 5.26
CA HIS A 102 -13.85 0.22 4.65
C HIS A 102 -14.23 -0.15 3.21
N HIS A 103 -13.22 -0.46 2.39
CA HIS A 103 -13.42 -0.91 1.01
C HIS A 103 -12.41 -1.96 0.58
N ARG A 104 -12.83 -2.87 -0.30
CA ARG A 104 -11.91 -3.66 -1.11
C ARG A 104 -11.83 -2.99 -2.47
N MET A 105 -10.64 -2.55 -2.85
CA MET A 105 -10.43 -1.86 -4.13
C MET A 105 -10.69 -2.84 -5.25
N LYS A 106 -11.46 -2.39 -6.24
CA LYS A 106 -11.67 -3.13 -7.47
C LYS A 106 -10.71 -2.62 -8.51
N GLN A 107 -10.06 -3.54 -9.20
CA GLN A 107 -9.27 -3.21 -10.36
C GLN A 107 -10.11 -2.45 -11.39
N GLN A 108 -9.57 -1.34 -11.88
CA GLN A 108 -10.15 -0.58 -12.96
C GLN A 108 -9.31 -0.74 -14.22
N LYS A 109 -9.92 -0.43 -15.37
CA LYS A 109 -9.22 -0.48 -16.65
C LYS A 109 -7.99 0.44 -16.62
N LEU A 110 -6.83 -0.11 -16.95
CA LEU A 110 -5.60 0.65 -17.14
C LEU A 110 -5.78 1.71 -18.23
N VAL A 111 -5.26 2.92 -18.00
CA VAL A 111 -5.50 4.07 -18.88
C VAL A 111 -4.23 4.64 -19.52
N SER A 112 -3.06 4.24 -19.04
CA SER A 112 -1.78 4.69 -19.60
C SER A 112 -1.62 4.23 -21.05
N ASP A 113 -0.89 5.02 -21.84
CA ASP A 113 -0.62 4.65 -23.23
C ASP A 113 0.29 3.43 -23.34
N LEU A 114 1.10 3.18 -22.31
CA LEU A 114 1.89 1.96 -22.18
C LEU A 114 0.97 0.75 -22.00
N ALA A 115 -0.01 0.80 -21.09
CA ALA A 115 -1.01 -0.25 -20.98
C ALA A 115 -1.86 -0.41 -22.27
N LYS A 116 -2.18 0.67 -22.98
CA LYS A 116 -2.91 0.50 -24.26
C LYS A 116 -2.12 -0.29 -25.32
N LYS A 117 -0.78 -0.31 -25.23
CA LYS A 117 0.08 -1.07 -26.16
C LYS A 117 0.25 -2.54 -25.78
N HIS A 118 0.04 -2.91 -24.52
CA HIS A 118 0.32 -4.26 -23.99
C HIS A 118 -0.93 -5.07 -23.63
N LEU A 119 -2.09 -4.74 -24.23
CA LEU A 119 -3.43 -5.19 -23.85
C LEU A 119 -3.71 -6.71 -23.72
N LYS A 120 -2.77 -7.59 -24.10
CA LYS A 120 -2.99 -9.03 -24.22
C LYS A 120 -2.39 -9.89 -23.10
N ASP A 121 -1.49 -9.35 -22.27
CA ASP A 121 -0.65 -10.17 -21.37
C ASP A 121 -0.75 -9.75 -19.88
N TYR A 122 -1.95 -9.47 -19.38
CA TYR A 122 -2.11 -8.90 -18.04
C TYR A 122 -2.34 -9.91 -16.92
N SER A 123 -1.36 -10.01 -16.03
CA SER A 123 -1.63 -10.08 -14.60
C SER A 123 -1.59 -8.65 -14.06
N GLU A 124 -2.75 -8.10 -13.72
CA GLU A 124 -2.83 -6.78 -13.09
C GLU A 124 -2.84 -6.96 -11.57
N LEU A 125 -1.97 -6.27 -10.86
CA LEU A 125 -1.98 -6.27 -9.40
C LEU A 125 -1.60 -4.90 -8.85
N PHE A 126 -2.17 -4.56 -7.70
CA PHE A 126 -1.66 -3.43 -6.92
C PHE A 126 -0.32 -3.84 -6.31
N GLU A 127 0.72 -3.06 -6.55
CA GLU A 127 2.10 -3.37 -6.15
C GLU A 127 2.59 -2.48 -5.02
N SER A 128 2.32 -1.18 -5.11
CA SER A 128 2.83 -0.19 -4.17
C SER A 128 1.75 0.81 -3.77
N VAL A 129 1.87 1.38 -2.57
CA VAL A 129 0.99 2.45 -2.09
C VAL A 129 1.81 3.50 -1.33
N TYR A 130 1.59 4.78 -1.63
CA TYR A 130 2.39 5.88 -1.12
C TYR A 130 1.69 7.24 -1.28
N TRP A 131 2.23 8.28 -0.63
CA TRP A 131 1.82 9.65 -0.90
C TRP A 131 2.54 10.23 -2.12
N ALA A 132 1.80 10.94 -2.96
CA ALA A 132 2.32 11.63 -4.13
C ALA A 132 1.77 13.05 -4.21
N HIS A 133 2.33 13.86 -5.11
CA HIS A 133 1.71 15.13 -5.49
C HIS A 133 0.83 14.96 -6.72
N ASP A 134 -0.37 15.53 -6.68
CA ASP A 134 -1.18 15.72 -7.88
C ASP A 134 -0.63 16.88 -8.75
N LYS A 135 -1.26 17.10 -9.91
CA LYS A 135 -0.89 18.20 -10.82
C LYS A 135 -1.03 19.61 -10.23
N ASN A 136 -1.76 19.75 -9.13
CA ASN A 136 -1.99 21.01 -8.43
C ASN A 136 -1.05 21.16 -7.22
N GLY A 137 -0.18 20.19 -6.95
CA GLY A 137 0.72 20.17 -5.80
C GLY A 137 0.07 19.69 -4.50
N ASN A 138 -1.15 19.14 -4.53
CA ASN A 138 -1.78 18.56 -3.35
C ASN A 138 -1.17 17.19 -3.05
N VAL A 139 -0.95 16.89 -1.76
CA VAL A 139 -0.56 15.54 -1.33
C VAL A 139 -1.78 14.62 -1.42
N VAL A 140 -1.66 13.54 -2.19
CA VAL A 140 -2.71 12.56 -2.46
C VAL A 140 -2.22 11.15 -2.17
N MET A 141 -3.16 10.24 -1.89
CA MET A 141 -2.88 8.81 -1.86
C MET A 141 -2.78 8.26 -3.28
N ALA A 142 -1.71 7.55 -3.57
CA ALA A 142 -1.47 6.92 -4.87
C ALA A 142 -1.17 5.44 -4.71
N VAL A 143 -1.58 4.66 -5.71
CA VAL A 143 -1.20 3.26 -5.86
C VAL A 143 -0.54 3.03 -7.20
N GLU A 144 0.40 2.11 -7.20
CA GLU A 144 1.03 1.55 -8.39
C GLU A 144 0.28 0.28 -8.78
N VAL A 145 -0.10 0.21 -10.05
CA VAL A 145 -0.73 -0.96 -10.65
C VAL A 145 0.27 -1.54 -11.63
N GLY A 146 0.86 -2.67 -11.25
CA GLY A 146 1.75 -3.44 -12.10
C GLY A 146 0.97 -4.17 -13.18
N PHE A 147 1.50 -4.16 -14.40
CA PHE A 147 0.97 -4.88 -15.53
C PHE A 147 2.12 -5.37 -16.43
N ASN A 148 2.05 -6.60 -16.92
CA ASN A 148 3.09 -7.16 -17.78
C ASN A 148 4.51 -7.10 -17.14
N ARG A 149 4.64 -7.75 -15.97
CA ARG A 149 5.84 -7.99 -15.14
C ARG A 149 6.65 -6.77 -14.70
N ASP A 150 7.06 -5.93 -15.64
CA ASP A 150 7.99 -4.83 -15.41
C ASP A 150 7.38 -3.47 -15.78
N LEU A 151 6.09 -3.40 -16.16
CA LEU A 151 5.42 -2.15 -16.50
C LEU A 151 4.42 -1.79 -15.41
N TYR A 152 4.18 -0.49 -15.23
CA TYR A 152 3.24 -0.01 -14.22
C TYR A 152 2.55 1.28 -14.63
N GLU A 153 1.43 1.57 -13.97
CA GLU A 153 0.85 2.90 -13.91
C GLU A 153 0.52 3.31 -12.48
N CYS A 154 0.74 4.57 -12.15
CA CYS A 154 0.41 5.10 -10.84
C CYS A 154 -0.84 5.97 -10.92
N ARG A 155 -1.77 5.72 -10.01
CA ARG A 155 -3.11 6.30 -10.04
C ARG A 155 -3.45 6.88 -8.67
N ILE A 156 -4.10 8.03 -8.65
CA ILE A 156 -4.69 8.58 -7.42
C ILE A 156 -5.80 7.65 -6.95
N VAL A 157 -5.86 7.37 -5.64
CA VAL A 157 -6.95 6.61 -5.03
C VAL A 157 -7.97 7.57 -4.42
N ASP A 158 -9.24 7.40 -4.76
CA ASP A 158 -10.33 7.92 -3.94
C ASP A 158 -10.56 6.96 -2.78
N THR A 159 -10.14 7.36 -1.59
CA THR A 159 -10.18 6.50 -0.40
C THR A 159 -11.59 6.30 0.15
N ASN A 160 -12.55 7.14 -0.26
CA ASN A 160 -13.95 7.02 0.14
C ASN A 160 -14.73 6.00 -0.70
N THR A 161 -14.24 5.66 -1.89
CA THR A 161 -14.93 4.76 -2.83
C THR A 161 -14.08 3.54 -3.20
N GLY A 162 -12.77 3.62 -3.01
CA GLY A 162 -11.81 2.61 -3.47
C GLY A 162 -11.52 2.68 -4.97
N GLU A 163 -11.89 3.78 -5.64
CA GLU A 163 -11.73 3.96 -7.07
C GLU A 163 -10.38 4.59 -7.45
N LEU A 164 -9.91 4.29 -8.67
CA LEU A 164 -8.70 4.86 -9.25
C LEU A 164 -9.04 6.06 -10.15
N LEU A 165 -8.55 7.24 -9.78
CA LEU A 165 -8.91 8.51 -10.41
C LEU A 165 -7.99 8.91 -11.57
N GLN A 166 -7.09 9.87 -11.35
CA GLN A 166 -6.21 10.40 -12.39
C GLN A 166 -4.92 9.57 -12.49
N LEU A 167 -4.40 9.40 -13.71
CA LEU A 167 -3.06 8.89 -13.97
C LEU A 167 -2.03 9.94 -13.53
N LEU A 168 -1.10 9.55 -12.66
CA LEU A 168 0.00 10.38 -12.20
C LEU A 168 1.24 10.19 -13.08
N ASN A 169 1.66 8.94 -13.24
CA ASN A 169 2.76 8.55 -14.12
C ASN A 169 2.59 7.08 -14.55
N PHE A 170 3.47 6.61 -15.41
CA PHE A 170 3.59 5.21 -15.81
C PHE A 170 5.00 4.98 -16.33
N GLY A 171 5.47 3.74 -16.29
CA GLY A 171 6.84 3.43 -16.67
C GLY A 171 7.14 1.95 -16.70
N ALA A 172 8.44 1.67 -16.72
CA ALA A 172 8.98 0.34 -16.50
C ALA A 172 9.95 0.37 -15.30
N THR A 173 9.96 -0.70 -14.52
CA THR A 173 10.85 -0.89 -13.35
C THR A 173 12.19 -1.48 -13.74
#